data_AF-A0A937RD87-F1
#
_entry.id   AF-A0A937RD87-F1
#
_cell.length_a   1.000
_cell.length_b   1.000
_cell.length_c   1.000
_cell.angle_alpha   90.00
_cell.angle_beta   90.00
_cell.angle_gamma   90.00
#
_symmetry.space_group_name_H-M   'P 1'
#
loop_
_entity.id
_entity.type
_entity.pdbx_description
1 polymer ?
#
loop_
_entity_poly.entity_id
_entity_poly.type
_entity_poly.pdbx_seq_one_letter_code
_entity_poly.pdbx_strand_id
1 'polypeptide(L)'
;MTEAPDEDLSLILTGLMRAARRKTDAGRQTLANDELTREYLEAGRRLIDTQLGPGDDGDTDDRPLFRWLSQRTVIDEVAKGGRLRGSEGTFRDRWPYQPDYIRDVLAYVLRGAHWQEFVDRTAGARDRLADAEDVARAVHDAGYEDLVVSLRSPALRAQLIGTAMAARDEIARTTMRQMYQISTQAWQDAYEKAAAARGLKVRPGLTIADLNYILTACSEGMQMRLLVEPEDGVIDHERRTSLLGTAALALIAACFDHFDDGLSLEDVVGLATGPAAAPPDPEDGAGGPA
;
A
#
# COMPACT_ATOMS: atom_id res chain seq x y z
N MET A 1 15.96 11.82 -12.52
CA MET A 1 15.62 10.51 -13.11
C MET A 1 16.67 9.53 -12.64
N THR A 2 16.37 8.77 -11.59
CA THR A 2 17.20 7.66 -11.16
C THR A 2 17.07 6.58 -12.24
N GLU A 3 18.17 6.20 -12.90
CA GLU A 3 18.18 5.04 -13.76
C GLU A 3 17.70 3.85 -12.93
N ALA A 4 16.54 3.28 -13.28
CA ALA A 4 16.10 2.04 -12.69
C ALA A 4 17.20 0.99 -13.01
N PRO A 5 17.60 0.15 -12.04
CA PRO A 5 18.63 -0.86 -12.26
C PRO A 5 18.30 -1.70 -13.51
N ASP A 6 19.36 -2.23 -14.14
CA ASP A 6 19.32 -3.07 -15.34
C ASP A 6 18.72 -4.46 -15.03
N GLU A 7 17.47 -4.45 -14.60
CA GLU A 7 16.70 -5.60 -14.17
C GLU A 7 15.97 -6.21 -15.37
N ASP A 8 15.99 -7.54 -15.47
CA ASP A 8 15.41 -8.29 -16.58
C ASP A 8 13.88 -8.22 -16.56
N LEU A 9 13.32 -7.43 -17.47
CA LEU A 9 11.86 -7.23 -17.59
C LEU A 9 11.13 -8.47 -18.10
N SER A 10 11.83 -9.44 -18.71
CA SER A 10 11.17 -10.66 -19.23
C SER A 10 10.49 -11.48 -18.13
N LEU A 11 10.91 -11.30 -16.87
CA LEU A 11 10.32 -11.97 -15.71
C LEU A 11 8.94 -11.41 -15.33
N ILE A 12 8.62 -10.18 -15.73
CA ILE A 12 7.36 -9.51 -15.39
C ILE A 12 6.45 -9.25 -16.61
N LEU A 13 7.02 -9.13 -17.82
CA LEU A 13 6.30 -8.81 -19.05
C LEU A 13 5.72 -10.05 -19.75
N THR A 14 4.88 -10.79 -19.04
CA THR A 14 4.33 -12.06 -19.54
C THR A 14 3.40 -11.92 -20.75
N GLY A 15 2.71 -10.79 -20.91
CA GLY A 15 1.93 -10.47 -22.10
C GLY A 15 2.83 -10.44 -23.33
N LEU A 16 3.94 -9.72 -23.26
CA LEU A 16 4.98 -9.68 -24.29
C LEU A 16 5.59 -11.06 -24.50
N MET A 17 5.98 -11.75 -23.41
CA MET A 17 6.60 -13.08 -23.52
C MET A 17 5.67 -14.14 -24.15
N ARG A 18 4.36 -13.96 -24.04
CA ARG A 18 3.36 -14.84 -24.67
C ARG A 18 3.03 -14.43 -26.09
N ALA A 19 2.86 -13.14 -26.34
CA ALA A 19 2.20 -12.63 -27.54
C ALA A 19 3.17 -12.05 -28.59
N ALA A 20 4.40 -11.69 -28.21
CA ALA A 20 5.36 -11.10 -29.14
C ALA A 20 5.64 -12.03 -30.33
N ARG A 21 5.82 -11.44 -31.52
CA ARG A 21 5.98 -12.18 -32.79
C ARG A 21 7.33 -12.87 -32.97
N ARG A 22 8.18 -12.87 -31.94
CA ARG A 22 9.52 -13.47 -31.97
C ARG A 22 9.42 -14.99 -31.82
N LYS A 23 10.16 -15.71 -32.67
CA LYS A 23 10.13 -17.17 -32.75
C LYS A 23 10.79 -17.88 -31.57
N THR A 24 11.77 -17.23 -30.90
CA THR A 24 12.58 -17.83 -29.84
C THR A 24 12.39 -17.08 -28.51
N ASP A 25 12.53 -17.78 -27.39
CA ASP A 25 12.50 -17.18 -26.04
C ASP A 25 13.58 -16.12 -25.87
N ALA A 26 14.81 -16.40 -26.31
CA ALA A 26 15.91 -15.43 -26.27
C ALA A 26 15.59 -14.14 -27.06
N GLY A 27 14.88 -14.27 -28.18
CA GLY A 27 14.42 -13.12 -28.96
C GLY A 27 13.34 -12.31 -28.24
N ARG A 28 12.44 -12.98 -27.49
CA ARG A 28 11.44 -12.30 -26.65
C ARG A 28 12.06 -11.63 -25.43
N GLN A 29 13.03 -12.28 -24.78
CA GLN A 29 13.78 -11.70 -23.66
C GLN A 29 14.57 -10.47 -24.08
N THR A 30 15.24 -10.52 -25.24
CA THR A 30 15.91 -9.34 -25.82
C THR A 30 14.90 -8.22 -26.08
N LEU A 31 13.73 -8.55 -26.64
CA LEU A 31 12.68 -7.58 -26.90
C LEU A 31 12.07 -7.01 -25.61
N ALA A 32 11.92 -7.80 -24.55
CA ALA A 32 11.41 -7.35 -23.26
C ALA A 32 12.33 -6.29 -22.62
N ASN A 33 13.64 -6.44 -22.79
CA ASN A 33 14.66 -5.54 -22.23
C ASN A 33 15.07 -4.39 -23.15
N ASP A 34 14.50 -4.33 -24.35
CA ASP A 34 14.75 -3.27 -25.32
C ASP A 34 14.31 -1.89 -24.79
N GLU A 35 15.10 -0.85 -25.10
CA GLU A 35 14.88 0.51 -24.60
C GLU A 35 13.51 1.08 -25.00
N LEU A 36 13.03 0.75 -26.21
CA LEU A 36 11.72 1.18 -26.67
C LEU A 36 10.59 0.42 -25.96
N THR A 37 10.81 -0.82 -25.52
CA THR A 37 9.86 -1.53 -24.66
C THR A 37 9.70 -0.82 -23.32
N ARG A 38 10.83 -0.45 -22.68
CA ARG A 38 10.80 0.38 -21.46
C ARG A 38 10.07 1.68 -21.68
N GLU A 39 10.33 2.37 -22.78
CA GLU A 39 9.67 3.65 -23.07
C GLU A 39 8.16 3.50 -23.26
N TYR A 40 7.67 2.43 -23.89
CA TYR A 40 6.24 2.15 -23.97
C TYR A 40 5.61 1.89 -22.60
N LEU A 41 6.32 1.22 -21.70
CA LEU A 41 5.84 0.93 -20.34
C LEU A 41 5.84 2.21 -19.49
N GLU A 42 6.89 3.02 -19.58
CA GLU A 42 6.96 4.33 -18.91
C GLU A 42 5.89 5.30 -19.43
N ALA A 43 5.63 5.32 -20.74
CA ALA A 43 4.51 6.07 -21.30
C ALA A 43 3.17 5.60 -20.75
N GLY A 44 2.97 4.29 -20.65
CA GLY A 44 1.80 3.70 -20.01
C GLY A 44 1.66 4.08 -18.54
N ARG A 45 2.76 4.07 -17.78
CA ARG A 45 2.82 4.53 -16.39
C ARG A 45 2.42 5.99 -16.27
N ARG A 46 2.97 6.89 -17.10
CA ARG A 46 2.58 8.32 -17.10
C ARG A 46 1.10 8.52 -17.40
N LEU A 47 0.54 7.73 -18.32
CA LEU A 47 -0.89 7.74 -18.61
C LEU A 47 -1.71 7.23 -17.41
N ILE A 48 -1.26 6.18 -16.74
CA ILE A 48 -1.86 5.69 -15.48
C ILE A 48 -1.83 6.81 -14.44
N ASP A 49 -0.69 7.45 -14.23
CA ASP A 49 -0.52 8.53 -13.26
C ASP A 49 -1.45 9.72 -13.56
N THR A 50 -1.62 10.06 -14.83
CA THR A 50 -2.48 11.17 -15.27
C THR A 50 -3.97 10.84 -15.09
N GLN A 51 -4.37 9.60 -15.35
CA GLN A 51 -5.78 9.20 -15.35
C GLN A 51 -6.26 8.70 -13.99
N LEU A 52 -5.35 8.14 -13.19
CA LEU A 52 -5.61 7.60 -11.85
C LEU A 52 -5.00 8.47 -10.73
N GLY A 53 -4.40 9.61 -11.07
CA GLY A 53 -4.03 10.62 -10.10
C GLY A 53 -5.27 11.27 -9.45
N PRO A 54 -5.08 12.07 -8.37
CA PRO A 54 -6.13 12.96 -7.90
C PRO A 54 -6.55 13.85 -9.08
N GLY A 55 -7.78 13.70 -9.54
CA GLY A 55 -8.28 14.46 -10.69
C GLY A 55 -8.40 15.93 -10.34
N ASP A 56 -7.94 16.82 -11.23
CA ASP A 56 -8.58 18.12 -11.36
C ASP A 56 -10.01 17.87 -11.88
N ASP A 57 -11.00 18.65 -11.43
CA ASP A 57 -12.46 18.54 -11.66
C ASP A 57 -12.90 18.61 -13.15
N GLY A 58 -12.22 17.92 -14.04
CA GLY A 58 -12.48 17.87 -15.47
C GLY A 58 -13.42 16.74 -15.85
N ASP A 59 -14.50 17.13 -16.53
CA ASP A 59 -15.49 16.33 -17.27
C ASP A 59 -15.22 14.81 -17.28
N THR A 60 -15.77 14.13 -16.28
CA THR A 60 -15.58 12.72 -15.92
C THR A 60 -16.59 11.78 -16.59
N ASP A 61 -17.55 12.32 -17.34
CA ASP A 61 -18.79 11.61 -17.68
C ASP A 61 -18.68 10.50 -18.74
N ASP A 62 -17.55 10.33 -19.43
CA ASP A 62 -17.48 9.31 -20.50
C ASP A 62 -16.07 8.76 -20.80
N ARG A 63 -15.39 8.21 -19.78
CA ARG A 63 -14.10 7.52 -19.98
C ARG A 63 -14.23 6.01 -19.74
N PRO A 64 -14.45 5.21 -20.80
CA PRO A 64 -14.40 3.75 -20.69
C PRO A 64 -13.06 3.30 -20.10
N LEU A 65 -13.11 2.36 -19.14
CA LEU A 65 -11.93 1.82 -18.46
C LEU A 65 -10.84 1.41 -19.48
N PHE A 66 -9.63 1.95 -19.29
CA PHE A 66 -8.44 1.72 -20.12
C PHE A 66 -8.50 2.16 -21.59
N ARG A 67 -9.55 2.85 -22.06
CA ARG A 67 -9.53 3.43 -23.42
C ARG A 67 -8.38 4.42 -23.63
N TRP A 68 -7.95 5.06 -22.54
CA TRP A 68 -6.79 5.94 -22.49
C TRP A 68 -5.43 5.20 -22.59
N LEU A 69 -5.40 3.87 -22.43
CA LEU A 69 -4.23 3.01 -22.75
C LEU A 69 -4.33 2.42 -24.17
N SER A 70 -4.92 3.15 -25.11
CA SER A 70 -4.94 2.72 -26.51
C SER A 70 -3.53 2.75 -27.10
N GLN A 71 -3.27 1.87 -28.07
CA GLN A 71 -2.02 1.85 -28.84
C GLN A 71 -1.62 3.25 -29.32
N ARG A 72 -2.57 4.01 -29.87
CA ARG A 72 -2.32 5.37 -30.37
C ARG A 72 -1.90 6.31 -29.24
N THR A 73 -2.66 6.34 -28.14
CA THR A 73 -2.36 7.21 -27.00
C THR A 73 -0.98 6.93 -26.41
N VAL A 74 -0.60 5.66 -26.30
CA VAL A 74 0.71 5.26 -25.80
C VAL A 74 1.83 5.71 -26.75
N ILE A 75 1.65 5.53 -28.07
CA ILE A 75 2.64 6.00 -29.07
C ILE A 75 2.80 7.51 -29.02
N ASP A 76 1.70 8.26 -28.91
CA ASP A 76 1.72 9.72 -28.79
C ASP A 76 2.46 10.14 -27.50
N GLU A 77 2.23 9.43 -26.40
CA GLU A 77 2.90 9.69 -25.12
C GLU A 77 4.41 9.34 -25.16
N VAL A 78 4.81 8.31 -25.89
CA VAL A 78 6.24 8.03 -26.18
C VAL A 78 6.85 9.19 -26.97
N ALA A 79 6.15 9.71 -27.98
CA ALA A 79 6.65 10.79 -28.82
C ALA A 79 6.88 12.10 -28.03
N LYS A 80 6.06 12.38 -27.00
CA LYS A 80 6.27 13.53 -26.09
C LYS A 80 7.57 13.46 -25.30
N GLY A 81 8.05 12.24 -24.99
CA GLY A 81 9.33 12.04 -24.29
C GLY A 81 10.56 12.42 -25.12
N GLY A 82 10.42 12.55 -26.44
CA GLY A 82 11.44 13.09 -27.35
C GLY A 82 12.68 12.23 -27.61
N ARG A 83 12.96 11.23 -26.75
CA ARG A 83 14.16 10.37 -26.84
C ARG A 83 14.03 9.26 -27.88
N LEU A 84 12.90 8.57 -27.89
CA LEU A 84 12.61 7.46 -28.80
C LEU A 84 11.31 7.72 -29.55
N ARG A 85 11.13 7.04 -30.69
CA ARG A 85 9.89 7.12 -31.47
C ARG A 85 9.26 5.74 -31.60
N GLY A 86 8.08 5.61 -31.01
CA GLY A 86 7.21 4.48 -31.25
C GLY A 86 6.49 4.59 -32.59
N SER A 87 6.09 3.45 -33.14
CA SER A 87 5.17 3.35 -34.28
C SER A 87 4.14 2.25 -34.02
N GLU A 88 3.11 2.17 -34.85
CA GLU A 88 2.16 1.08 -34.73
C GLU A 88 2.80 -0.30 -34.91
N GLY A 89 3.75 -0.40 -35.85
CA GLY A 89 4.46 -1.65 -36.13
C GLY A 89 5.32 -2.10 -34.96
N THR A 90 6.09 -1.19 -34.37
CA THR A 90 6.96 -1.51 -33.23
C THR A 90 6.16 -1.83 -31.97
N PHE A 91 5.01 -1.19 -31.75
CA PHE A 91 4.12 -1.54 -30.65
C PHE A 91 3.52 -2.95 -30.84
N ARG A 92 2.97 -3.25 -32.03
CA ARG A 92 2.37 -4.57 -32.32
C ARG A 92 3.39 -5.71 -32.36
N ASP A 93 4.67 -5.44 -32.61
CA ASP A 93 5.74 -6.45 -32.50
C ASP A 93 5.88 -6.97 -31.06
N ARG A 94 5.62 -6.10 -30.07
CA ARG A 94 5.68 -6.39 -28.64
C ARG A 94 4.34 -6.90 -28.10
N TRP A 95 3.26 -6.18 -28.39
CA TRP A 95 1.90 -6.48 -27.92
C TRP A 95 0.92 -6.46 -29.09
N PRO A 96 0.63 -7.61 -29.72
CA PRO A 96 -0.38 -7.69 -30.78
C PRO A 96 -1.79 -7.36 -30.28
N TYR A 97 -2.08 -7.63 -29.01
CA TYR A 97 -3.38 -7.39 -28.39
C TYR A 97 -3.25 -6.41 -27.22
N GLN A 98 -4.19 -5.47 -27.13
CA GLN A 98 -4.21 -4.46 -26.06
C GLN A 98 -4.24 -5.06 -24.65
N PRO A 99 -4.98 -6.15 -24.36
CA PRO A 99 -4.97 -6.75 -23.02
C PRO A 99 -3.59 -7.23 -22.56
N ASP A 100 -2.71 -7.68 -23.48
CA ASP A 100 -1.34 -8.08 -23.14
C ASP A 100 -0.52 -6.87 -22.68
N TYR A 101 -0.67 -5.73 -23.37
CA TYR A 101 -0.03 -4.49 -22.97
C TYR A 101 -0.56 -3.98 -21.62
N ILE A 102 -1.88 -4.01 -21.41
CA ILE A 102 -2.49 -3.56 -20.13
C ILE A 102 -1.98 -4.41 -18.96
N ARG A 103 -1.90 -5.74 -19.13
CA ARG A 103 -1.32 -6.62 -18.12
C ARG A 103 0.13 -6.24 -17.81
N ASP A 104 0.93 -6.07 -18.84
CA ASP A 104 2.37 -5.81 -18.70
C ASP A 104 2.67 -4.44 -18.10
N VAL A 105 1.92 -3.40 -18.48
CA VAL A 105 2.07 -2.07 -17.88
C VAL A 105 1.64 -2.08 -16.42
N LEU A 106 0.57 -2.79 -16.05
CA LEU A 106 0.16 -2.91 -14.64
C LEU A 106 1.21 -3.66 -13.82
N ALA A 107 1.74 -4.77 -14.34
CA ALA A 107 2.84 -5.50 -13.70
C ALA A 107 4.09 -4.62 -13.55
N TYR A 108 4.39 -3.82 -14.58
CA TYR A 108 5.50 -2.87 -14.57
C TYR A 108 5.30 -1.77 -13.52
N VAL A 109 4.12 -1.16 -13.44
CA VAL A 109 3.83 -0.09 -12.46
C VAL A 109 3.87 -0.60 -11.03
N LEU A 110 3.35 -1.81 -10.78
CA LEU A 110 3.29 -2.39 -9.44
C LEU A 110 4.62 -3.00 -8.96
N ARG A 111 5.66 -3.05 -9.81
CA ARG A 111 6.95 -3.66 -9.45
C ARG A 111 7.67 -2.92 -8.33
N GLY A 112 8.46 -3.66 -7.54
CA GLY A 112 9.21 -3.16 -6.38
C GLY A 112 10.06 -1.91 -6.63
N ALA A 113 10.65 -1.75 -7.82
CA ALA A 113 11.46 -0.58 -8.16
C ALA A 113 10.70 0.77 -8.07
N HIS A 114 9.37 0.77 -8.22
CA HIS A 114 8.56 1.98 -8.05
C HIS A 114 8.16 2.26 -6.60
N TRP A 115 8.50 1.35 -5.67
CA TRP A 115 8.19 1.47 -4.25
C TRP A 115 9.38 1.96 -3.40
N GLN A 116 10.52 2.31 -4.01
CA GLN A 116 11.66 2.83 -3.25
C GLN A 116 11.31 4.09 -2.45
N GLU A 117 10.55 5.02 -3.05
CA GLU A 117 10.10 6.23 -2.35
C GLU A 117 9.21 5.89 -1.13
N PHE A 118 8.36 4.86 -1.26
CA PHE A 118 7.58 4.36 -0.14
C PHE A 118 8.49 3.82 0.97
N VAL A 119 9.47 2.97 0.62
CA VAL A 119 10.43 2.41 1.58
C VAL A 119 11.21 3.50 2.30
N ASP A 120 11.73 4.49 1.58
CA ASP A 120 12.49 5.62 2.13
C ASP A 120 11.62 6.45 3.09
N ARG A 121 10.35 6.68 2.72
CA ARG A 121 9.39 7.41 3.56
C ARG A 121 9.04 6.64 4.83
N THR A 122 8.81 5.34 4.72
CA THR A 122 8.53 4.46 5.87
C THR A 122 9.74 4.39 6.80
N ALA A 123 10.97 4.41 6.27
CA ALA A 123 12.17 4.54 7.08
C ALA A 123 12.23 5.88 7.85
N GLY A 124 11.81 6.97 7.22
CA GLY A 124 11.67 8.27 7.90
C GLY A 124 10.57 8.28 8.97
N ALA A 125 9.44 7.60 8.74
CA ALA A 125 8.39 7.42 9.75
C ALA A 125 8.88 6.57 10.93
N ARG A 126 9.59 5.48 10.66
CA ARG A 126 10.26 4.64 11.67
C ARG A 126 11.13 5.47 12.60
N ASP A 127 12.02 6.29 12.04
CA ASP A 127 12.99 7.03 12.84
C ASP A 127 12.28 8.08 13.71
N ARG A 128 11.30 8.80 13.16
CA ARG A 128 10.43 9.70 13.94
C ARG A 128 9.68 8.97 15.05
N LEU A 129 9.09 7.81 14.76
CA LEU A 129 8.40 7.01 15.76
C LEU A 129 9.35 6.53 16.85
N ALA A 130 10.57 6.11 16.53
CA ALA A 130 11.55 5.67 17.52
C ALA A 130 11.98 6.82 18.45
N ASP A 131 12.24 8.01 17.89
CA ASP A 131 12.87 9.12 18.62
C ASP A 131 11.86 10.13 19.23
N ALA A 132 10.56 9.97 18.99
CA ALA A 132 9.53 10.91 19.45
C ALA A 132 9.39 10.95 20.98
N GLU A 133 9.43 12.17 21.53
CA GLU A 133 9.05 12.49 22.91
C GLU A 133 7.53 12.34 23.11
N ASP A 134 6.72 12.92 22.21
CA ASP A 134 5.27 12.72 22.17
C ASP A 134 4.92 11.62 21.15
N VAL A 135 4.84 10.39 21.66
CA VAL A 135 4.54 9.21 20.86
C VAL A 135 3.15 9.30 20.23
N ALA A 136 2.17 9.83 20.96
CA ALA A 136 0.80 9.84 20.47
C ALA A 136 0.64 10.79 19.29
N ARG A 137 1.28 11.95 19.37
CA ARG A 137 1.39 12.88 18.25
C ARG A 137 2.11 12.25 17.06
N ALA A 138 3.24 11.59 17.28
CA ALA A 138 4.00 10.94 16.21
C ALA A 138 3.21 9.83 15.49
N VAL A 139 2.42 9.05 16.23
CA VAL A 139 1.52 8.02 15.65
C VAL A 139 0.42 8.66 14.81
N HIS A 140 -0.19 9.75 15.29
CA HIS A 140 -1.17 10.50 14.49
C HIS A 140 -0.56 11.10 13.23
N ASP A 141 0.63 11.69 13.31
CA ASP A 141 1.32 12.24 12.14
C ASP A 141 1.65 11.14 11.11
N ALA A 142 2.13 9.97 11.57
CA ALA A 142 2.39 8.84 10.69
C ALA A 142 1.11 8.33 10.00
N GLY A 143 0.03 8.14 10.76
CA GLY A 143 -1.26 7.70 10.20
C GLY A 143 -1.94 8.74 9.31
N TYR A 144 -1.73 10.03 9.57
CA TYR A 144 -2.20 11.12 8.70
C TYR A 144 -1.43 11.13 7.38
N GLU A 145 -0.10 11.10 7.45
CA GLU A 145 0.76 11.12 6.27
C GLU A 145 0.59 9.88 5.39
N ASP A 146 0.44 8.70 5.99
CA ASP A 146 0.18 7.46 5.25
C ASP A 146 -1.08 7.59 4.38
N LEU A 147 -2.20 8.02 4.95
CA LEU A 147 -3.45 8.20 4.21
C LEU A 147 -3.37 9.31 3.17
N VAL A 148 -2.88 10.50 3.54
CA VAL A 148 -2.81 11.64 2.62
C VAL A 148 -1.94 11.34 1.42
N VAL A 149 -0.79 10.69 1.63
CA VAL A 149 0.10 10.38 0.51
C VAL A 149 -0.44 9.24 -0.32
N SER A 150 -1.00 8.20 0.30
CA SER A 150 -1.56 7.06 -0.44
C SER A 150 -2.72 7.48 -1.35
N LEU A 151 -3.61 8.37 -0.90
CA LEU A 151 -4.74 8.86 -1.71
C LEU A 151 -4.31 9.69 -2.93
N ARG A 152 -3.18 10.39 -2.81
CA ARG A 152 -2.58 11.17 -3.89
C ARG A 152 -1.73 10.30 -4.83
N SER A 153 -1.44 9.07 -4.42
CA SER A 153 -0.60 8.16 -5.19
C SER A 153 -1.44 7.43 -6.25
N PRO A 154 -1.06 7.50 -7.54
CA PRO A 154 -1.64 6.63 -8.57
C PRO A 154 -1.41 5.14 -8.28
N ALA A 155 -0.38 4.80 -7.48
CA ALA A 155 -0.08 3.43 -7.10
C ALA A 155 -1.23 2.78 -6.31
N LEU A 156 -1.98 3.54 -5.50
CA LEU A 156 -3.15 3.01 -4.79
C LEU A 156 -4.21 2.50 -5.78
N ARG A 157 -4.56 3.28 -6.80
CA ARG A 157 -5.57 2.85 -7.77
C ARG A 157 -5.05 1.71 -8.66
N ALA A 158 -3.77 1.72 -9.01
CA ALA A 158 -3.13 0.59 -9.69
C ALA A 158 -3.17 -0.69 -8.82
N GLN A 159 -2.94 -0.55 -7.51
CA GLN A 159 -3.02 -1.63 -6.54
C GLN A 159 -4.44 -2.22 -6.51
N LEU A 160 -5.49 -1.40 -6.48
CA LEU A 160 -6.87 -1.87 -6.51
C LEU A 160 -7.21 -2.66 -7.77
N ILE A 161 -6.77 -2.17 -8.93
CA ILE A 161 -6.90 -2.89 -10.20
C ILE A 161 -6.15 -4.23 -10.13
N GLY A 162 -4.90 -4.21 -9.64
CA GLY A 162 -4.08 -5.40 -9.46
C GLY A 162 -4.73 -6.44 -8.54
N THR A 163 -5.28 -6.02 -7.40
CA THR A 163 -6.02 -6.86 -6.47
C THR A 163 -7.24 -7.49 -7.12
N ALA A 164 -8.03 -6.70 -7.86
CA ALA A 164 -9.20 -7.23 -8.59
C ALA A 164 -8.80 -8.29 -9.64
N MET A 165 -7.64 -8.14 -10.27
CA MET A 165 -7.13 -9.09 -11.26
C MET A 165 -6.51 -10.35 -10.63
N ALA A 166 -5.91 -10.24 -9.43
CA ALA A 166 -5.14 -11.32 -8.78
C ALA A 166 -5.93 -12.63 -8.55
N ALA A 167 -7.26 -12.57 -8.48
CA ALA A 167 -8.10 -13.76 -8.38
C ALA A 167 -8.01 -14.66 -9.62
N ARG A 168 -7.76 -14.09 -10.80
CA ARG A 168 -7.78 -14.81 -12.10
C ARG A 168 -6.47 -14.71 -12.88
N ASP A 169 -5.50 -13.97 -12.36
CA ASP A 169 -4.22 -13.69 -13.02
C ASP A 169 -3.07 -13.96 -12.05
N GLU A 170 -2.27 -15.01 -12.34
CA GLU A 170 -1.14 -15.41 -11.48
C GLU A 170 -0.03 -14.36 -11.44
N ILE A 171 0.14 -13.57 -12.50
CA ILE A 171 1.14 -12.51 -12.53
C ILE A 171 0.67 -11.37 -11.64
N ALA A 172 -0.56 -10.91 -11.81
CA ALA A 172 -1.12 -9.90 -10.91
C ALA A 172 -1.03 -10.37 -9.45
N ARG A 173 -1.36 -11.64 -9.17
CA ARG A 173 -1.20 -12.22 -7.82
C ARG A 173 0.23 -12.20 -7.31
N THR A 174 1.20 -12.60 -8.14
CA THR A 174 2.62 -12.63 -7.77
C THR A 174 3.16 -11.22 -7.54
N THR A 175 2.86 -10.28 -8.44
CA THR A 175 3.27 -8.87 -8.32
C THR A 175 2.66 -8.24 -7.07
N MET A 176 1.36 -8.47 -6.81
CA MET A 176 0.71 -7.98 -5.59
C MET A 176 1.33 -8.59 -4.33
N ARG A 177 1.65 -9.90 -4.34
CA ARG A 177 2.35 -10.55 -3.22
C ARG A 177 3.71 -9.91 -2.96
N GLN A 178 4.50 -9.65 -4.00
CA GLN A 178 5.80 -8.98 -3.87
C GLN A 178 5.65 -7.56 -3.31
N MET A 179 4.68 -6.80 -3.82
CA MET A 179 4.35 -5.47 -3.29
C MET A 179 4.01 -5.52 -1.80
N TYR A 180 3.12 -6.43 -1.40
CA TYR A 180 2.75 -6.62 0.01
C TYR A 180 3.92 -7.06 0.88
N GLN A 181 4.83 -7.89 0.36
CA GLN A 181 6.04 -8.31 1.07
C GLN A 181 6.97 -7.11 1.35
N ILE A 182 7.21 -6.26 0.33
CA ILE A 182 8.04 -5.06 0.48
C ILE A 182 7.40 -4.10 1.49
N SER A 183 6.10 -3.83 1.34
CA SER A 183 5.38 -2.92 2.23
C SER A 183 5.32 -3.42 3.68
N THR A 184 4.98 -4.70 3.86
CA THR A 184 4.95 -5.37 5.16
C THR A 184 6.30 -5.31 5.85
N GLN A 185 7.39 -5.63 5.15
CA GLN A 185 8.72 -5.62 5.76
C GLN A 185 9.11 -4.21 6.21
N ALA A 186 8.88 -3.20 5.37
CA ALA A 186 9.23 -1.81 5.70
C ALA A 186 8.50 -1.31 6.97
N TRP A 187 7.21 -1.63 7.12
CA TRP A 187 6.44 -1.27 8.31
C TRP A 187 6.77 -2.13 9.52
N GLN A 188 7.02 -3.42 9.35
CA GLN A 188 7.44 -4.30 10.44
C GLN A 188 8.76 -3.82 11.06
N ASP A 189 9.75 -3.47 10.24
CA ASP A 189 11.01 -2.87 10.70
C ASP A 189 10.76 -1.57 11.49
N ALA A 190 9.74 -0.80 11.08
CA ALA A 190 9.34 0.42 11.77
C ALA A 190 8.81 0.15 13.17
N TYR A 191 7.89 -0.82 13.30
CA TYR A 191 7.28 -1.19 14.56
C TYR A 191 8.26 -1.85 15.51
N GLU A 192 9.12 -2.75 15.02
CA GLU A 192 10.15 -3.41 15.82
C GLU A 192 11.11 -2.39 16.43
N LYS A 193 11.60 -1.43 15.63
CA LYS A 193 12.49 -0.37 16.12
C LYS A 193 11.78 0.53 17.14
N ALA A 194 10.54 0.95 16.87
CA ALA A 194 9.79 1.82 17.77
C ALA A 194 9.45 1.14 19.11
N ALA A 195 9.13 -0.15 19.08
CA ALA A 195 8.88 -0.96 20.27
C ALA A 195 10.16 -1.17 21.08
N ALA A 196 11.27 -1.54 20.42
CA ALA A 196 12.56 -1.76 21.07
C ALA A 196 13.10 -0.50 21.75
N ALA A 197 12.98 0.67 21.11
CA ALA A 197 13.40 1.95 21.67
C ALA A 197 12.68 2.31 22.99
N ARG A 198 11.52 1.71 23.24
CA ARG A 198 10.66 1.97 24.41
C ARG A 198 10.57 0.79 25.37
N GLY A 199 11.29 -0.30 25.10
CA GLY A 199 11.21 -1.52 25.91
C GLY A 199 9.81 -2.15 25.90
N LEU A 200 9.00 -1.91 24.87
CA LEU A 200 7.65 -2.46 24.77
C LEU A 200 7.71 -3.95 24.46
N LYS A 201 6.96 -4.74 25.23
CA LYS A 201 6.79 -6.18 25.01
C LYS A 201 5.42 -6.42 24.38
N VAL A 202 5.37 -7.23 23.33
CA VAL A 202 4.09 -7.66 22.75
C VAL A 202 3.40 -8.62 23.74
N ARG A 203 2.09 -8.50 23.89
CA ARG A 203 1.30 -9.38 24.76
C ARG A 203 1.38 -10.85 24.32
N PRO A 204 1.23 -11.82 25.23
CA PRO A 204 1.20 -13.23 24.89
C PRO A 204 0.19 -13.56 23.79
N GLY A 205 0.61 -14.37 22.82
CA GLY A 205 -0.24 -14.80 21.69
C GLY A 205 -0.23 -13.85 20.49
N LEU A 206 0.38 -12.66 20.59
CA LEU A 206 0.51 -11.71 19.50
C LEU A 206 1.96 -11.56 19.04
N THR A 207 2.13 -11.15 17.79
CA THR A 207 3.41 -10.79 17.19
C THR A 207 3.36 -9.39 16.56
N ILE A 208 4.53 -8.81 16.28
CA ILE A 208 4.59 -7.56 15.50
C ILE A 208 4.02 -7.75 14.09
N ALA A 209 4.15 -8.95 13.52
CA ALA A 209 3.57 -9.27 12.22
C ALA A 209 2.03 -9.20 12.25
N ASP A 210 1.39 -9.67 13.33
CA ASP A 210 -0.06 -9.57 13.51
C ASP A 210 -0.51 -8.11 13.59
N LEU A 211 0.21 -7.29 14.37
CA LEU A 211 -0.04 -5.84 14.45
C LEU A 211 0.07 -5.17 13.07
N ASN A 212 1.12 -5.50 12.31
CA ASN A 212 1.31 -4.95 10.97
C ASN A 212 0.18 -5.36 10.02
N TYR A 213 -0.26 -6.61 10.07
CA TYR A 213 -1.36 -7.10 9.24
C TYR A 213 -2.67 -6.35 9.55
N ILE A 214 -3.00 -6.17 10.84
CA ILE A 214 -4.20 -5.44 11.26
C ILE A 214 -4.12 -3.99 10.81
N LEU A 215 -2.99 -3.31 11.03
CA LEU A 215 -2.81 -1.92 10.63
C LEU A 215 -2.89 -1.73 9.11
N THR A 216 -2.33 -2.66 8.34
CA THR A 216 -2.44 -2.65 6.88
C THR A 216 -3.91 -2.76 6.46
N ALA A 217 -4.65 -3.70 7.04
CA ALA A 217 -6.08 -3.86 6.75
C ALA A 217 -6.91 -2.61 7.13
N CYS A 218 -6.59 -1.97 8.26
CA CYS A 218 -7.21 -0.70 8.65
C CYS A 218 -6.90 0.41 7.65
N SER A 219 -5.63 0.57 7.25
CA SER A 219 -5.22 1.60 6.29
C SER A 219 -5.91 1.40 4.95
N GLU A 220 -5.88 0.19 4.39
CA GLU A 220 -6.52 -0.11 3.10
C GLU A 220 -8.04 0.08 3.15
N GLY A 221 -8.70 -0.34 4.24
CA GLY A 221 -10.14 -0.13 4.42
C GLY A 221 -10.51 1.36 4.45
N MET A 222 -9.70 2.18 5.12
CA MET A 222 -9.88 3.64 5.17
C MET A 222 -9.60 4.30 3.82
N GLN A 223 -8.55 3.88 3.12
CA GLN A 223 -8.23 4.35 1.77
C GLN A 223 -9.37 4.06 0.80
N MET A 224 -9.94 2.85 0.84
CA MET A 224 -11.10 2.48 0.03
C MET A 224 -12.32 3.36 0.30
N ARG A 225 -12.60 3.65 1.58
CA ARG A 225 -13.70 4.53 1.96
C ARG A 225 -13.47 5.96 1.46
N LEU A 226 -12.27 6.48 1.64
CA LEU A 226 -11.88 7.84 1.20
C LEU A 226 -11.85 8.04 -0.31
N LEU A 227 -11.73 6.97 -1.11
CA LEU A 227 -11.90 7.05 -2.56
C LEU A 227 -13.36 7.27 -2.98
N VAL A 228 -14.32 6.91 -2.14
CA VAL A 228 -15.77 7.06 -2.41
C VAL A 228 -16.32 8.30 -1.70
N GLU A 229 -15.91 8.52 -0.45
CA GLU A 229 -16.39 9.60 0.43
C GLU A 229 -15.19 10.33 1.05
N PRO A 230 -14.59 11.32 0.35
CA PRO A 230 -13.36 11.99 0.81
C PRO A 230 -13.56 12.83 2.08
N GLU A 231 -14.79 13.27 2.35
CA GLU A 231 -15.12 14.21 3.44
C GLU A 231 -15.73 13.53 4.68
N ASP A 232 -15.67 12.20 4.78
CA ASP A 232 -16.32 11.42 5.84
C ASP A 232 -15.58 11.45 7.21
N GLY A 233 -14.82 12.51 7.47
CA GLY A 233 -14.13 12.73 8.75
C GLY A 233 -13.01 11.74 9.07
N VAL A 234 -12.60 10.89 8.13
CA VAL A 234 -11.49 9.93 8.34
C VAL A 234 -10.15 10.66 8.50
N ILE A 235 -9.99 11.82 7.84
CA ILE A 235 -8.81 12.69 7.93
C ILE A 235 -9.24 14.06 8.47
N ASP A 236 -8.58 14.51 9.54
CA ASP A 236 -8.69 15.87 10.05
C ASP A 236 -7.42 16.64 9.64
N HIS A 237 -7.54 17.49 8.63
CA HIS A 237 -6.43 18.29 8.11
C HIS A 237 -6.02 19.43 9.04
N GLU A 238 -6.93 19.96 9.85
CA GLU A 238 -6.64 21.07 10.77
C GLU A 238 -5.75 20.57 11.91
N ARG A 239 -6.11 19.43 12.50
CA ARG A 239 -5.37 18.81 13.61
C ARG A 239 -4.26 17.89 13.13
N ARG A 240 -4.18 17.62 11.83
CA ARG A 240 -3.29 16.61 11.22
C ARG A 240 -3.42 15.28 11.97
N THR A 241 -4.64 14.79 12.11
CA THR A 241 -4.94 13.48 12.70
C THR A 241 -5.78 12.65 11.72
N SER A 242 -5.86 11.34 11.95
CA SER A 242 -6.70 10.45 11.17
C SER A 242 -7.24 9.31 12.02
N LEU A 243 -8.30 8.66 11.56
CA LEU A 243 -8.80 7.44 12.18
C LEU A 243 -7.76 6.32 12.15
N LEU A 244 -6.84 6.31 11.18
CA LEU A 244 -5.73 5.36 11.14
C LEU A 244 -4.78 5.58 12.33
N GLY A 245 -4.43 6.84 12.62
CA GLY A 245 -3.65 7.19 13.80
C GLY A 245 -4.37 6.80 15.11
N THR A 246 -5.68 7.01 15.18
CA THR A 246 -6.49 6.57 16.33
C THR A 246 -6.51 5.05 16.48
N ALA A 247 -6.68 4.32 15.37
CA ALA A 247 -6.64 2.86 15.36
C ALA A 247 -5.26 2.34 15.79
N ALA A 248 -4.19 2.97 15.32
CA ALA A 248 -2.83 2.64 15.72
C ALA A 248 -2.58 2.87 17.21
N LEU A 249 -3.08 3.97 17.79
CA LEU A 249 -3.01 4.20 19.24
C LEU A 249 -3.76 3.13 20.04
N ALA A 250 -4.97 2.78 19.60
CA ALA A 250 -5.75 1.74 20.24
C ALA A 250 -5.03 0.39 20.19
N LEU A 251 -4.45 0.03 19.04
CA LEU A 251 -3.68 -1.19 18.87
C LEU A 251 -2.38 -1.18 19.68
N ILE A 252 -1.67 -0.06 19.77
CA ILE A 252 -0.49 0.06 20.62
C ILE A 252 -0.89 -0.17 22.09
N ALA A 253 -1.96 0.46 22.56
CA ALA A 253 -2.46 0.27 23.92
C ALA A 253 -2.89 -1.18 24.20
N ALA A 254 -3.51 -1.84 23.22
CA ALA A 254 -4.06 -3.19 23.37
C ALA A 254 -3.00 -4.29 23.20
N CYS A 255 -2.11 -4.19 22.21
CA CYS A 255 -1.22 -5.28 21.81
C CYS A 255 0.10 -5.34 22.58
N PHE A 256 0.47 -4.28 23.31
CA PHE A 256 1.68 -4.26 24.12
C PHE A 256 1.35 -4.34 25.62
N ASP A 257 2.21 -5.05 26.34
CA ASP A 257 2.13 -5.20 27.79
C ASP A 257 2.84 -4.03 28.48
N HIS A 258 2.13 -2.91 28.58
CA HIS A 258 2.63 -1.69 29.21
C HIS A 258 2.70 -1.78 30.74
N PHE A 259 2.00 -2.74 31.34
CA PHE A 259 1.89 -2.90 32.79
C PHE A 259 2.74 -4.07 33.33
N ASP A 260 3.43 -4.81 32.44
CA ASP A 260 4.14 -6.06 32.76
C ASP A 260 3.22 -7.05 33.49
N ASP A 261 1.95 -7.08 33.07
CA ASP A 261 0.88 -7.86 33.69
C ASP A 261 0.84 -9.31 33.18
N GLY A 262 1.50 -9.59 32.05
CA GLY A 262 1.54 -10.91 31.42
C GLY A 262 0.21 -11.40 30.88
N LEU A 263 -0.80 -10.54 30.77
CA LEU A 263 -2.14 -10.88 30.31
C LEU A 263 -2.22 -10.92 28.78
N SER A 264 -2.98 -11.87 28.25
CA SER A 264 -3.34 -11.89 26.83
C SER A 264 -4.30 -10.74 26.49
N LEU A 265 -4.51 -10.48 25.19
CA LEU A 265 -5.50 -9.48 24.75
C LEU A 265 -6.92 -9.87 25.21
N GLU A 266 -7.24 -11.16 25.14
CA GLU A 266 -8.52 -11.72 25.56
C GLU A 266 -8.76 -11.53 27.06
N ASP A 267 -7.74 -11.69 27.89
CA ASP A 267 -7.82 -11.46 29.34
C ASP A 267 -8.09 -9.99 29.64
N VAL A 268 -7.41 -9.07 28.95
CA VAL A 268 -7.63 -7.61 29.09
C VAL A 268 -9.06 -7.24 28.72
N VAL A 269 -9.58 -7.80 27.62
CA VAL A 269 -10.99 -7.60 27.23
C VAL A 269 -11.92 -8.19 28.28
N GLY A 270 -11.60 -9.36 28.83
CA GLY A 270 -12.35 -9.99 29.91
C GLY A 270 -12.43 -9.11 31.16
N LEU A 271 -11.33 -8.45 31.53
CA LEU A 271 -11.31 -7.49 32.65
C LEU A 271 -12.11 -6.22 32.35
N ALA A 272 -12.02 -5.70 31.11
CA ALA A 272 -12.70 -4.47 30.73
C ALA A 272 -14.22 -4.64 30.54
N THR A 273 -14.66 -5.84 30.16
CA THR A 273 -16.07 -6.16 29.86
C THR A 273 -16.75 -7.00 30.94
N GLY A 274 -15.98 -7.48 31.92
CA GLY A 274 -16.49 -8.24 33.05
C GLY A 274 -17.52 -7.46 33.86
N PRO A 275 -18.46 -8.15 34.54
CA PRO A 275 -19.42 -7.49 35.42
C PRO A 275 -18.66 -6.66 36.46
N ALA A 276 -19.05 -5.38 36.60
CA ALA A 276 -18.48 -4.51 37.62
C ALA A 276 -18.54 -5.23 38.96
N ALA A 277 -17.40 -5.28 39.67
CA ALA A 277 -17.34 -5.88 40.99
C ALA A 277 -18.48 -5.32 41.84
N ALA A 278 -19.32 -6.20 42.39
CA ALA A 278 -20.41 -5.78 43.26
C ALA A 278 -19.80 -4.91 44.37
N PRO A 279 -20.40 -3.74 44.66
CA PRO A 279 -19.91 -2.91 45.75
C PRO A 279 -19.82 -3.78 47.01
N PRO A 280 -18.75 -3.63 47.82
CA PRO A 280 -18.60 -4.43 49.03
C PRO A 280 -19.88 -4.28 49.85
N ASP A 281 -20.47 -5.41 50.25
CA ASP A 281 -21.64 -5.40 51.12
C ASP A 281 -21.31 -4.51 52.32
N PRO A 282 -22.15 -3.52 52.65
CA PRO A 282 -21.94 -2.73 53.84
C PRO A 282 -21.88 -3.71 55.00
N GLU A 283 -20.71 -3.82 55.63
CA GLU A 283 -20.50 -4.67 56.79
C GLU A 283 -21.68 -4.49 57.73
N ASP A 284 -22.35 -5.60 58.06
CA ASP A 284 -23.42 -5.70 59.06
C ASP A 284 -22.84 -5.31 60.44
N GLY A 285 -22.57 -4.02 60.61
CA GLY A 285 -22.22 -3.36 61.83
C GLY A 285 -23.46 -3.16 62.68
N ALA A 286 -24.08 -4.26 63.10
CA ALA A 286 -25.13 -4.27 64.12
C ALA A 286 -24.93 -5.41 65.13
N GLY A 287 -23.67 -5.66 65.50
CA GLY A 287 -23.32 -6.36 66.72
C GLY A 287 -23.25 -5.40 67.90
N GLY A 288 -24.40 -4.85 68.33
CA GLY A 288 -24.50 -4.13 69.60
C GLY A 288 -24.89 -5.09 70.72
N PRO A 289 -24.02 -5.39 71.71
CA PRO A 289 -24.40 -6.20 72.85
C PRO A 289 -25.29 -5.39 73.81
N ALA A 290 -26.40 -6.01 74.23
CA ALA A 290 -27.22 -5.57 75.36
C ALA A 290 -26.73 -6.20 76.67
#